data_AF-A0A0N6ZK48-F1
#
_entry.id   AF-A0A0N6ZK48-F1
#
_cell.length_a   1.000
_cell.length_b   1.000
_cell.length_c   1.000
_cell.angle_alpha   90.00
_cell.angle_beta   90.00
_cell.angle_gamma   90.00
#
_symmetry.space_group_name_H-M   'P 1'
#
loop_
_entity.id
_entity.type
_entity.pdbx_description
1 polymer ?
#
loop_
_entity_poly.entity_id
_entity_poly.type
_entity_poly.pdbx_seq_one_letter_code
_entity_poly.pdbx_strand_id
1 'polypeptide(L)'
;MGAAVAATAALLVAGLSGSASAGTAPADAAPTAAETLRTDAAPPALLKAMQRDLGLDRRQAEHRLSNEAEAGATAARLRASLGGDFAGAWVTGAESGTLTVATTDAGDVSAIEARGAEAKVVRHSLADLDAAKARLDRAAAKHDTADAPVWYVDTRTNTVVVEAIRPAAARSLLAAAGVDRSLARVESRTERPRTFYDLRGGEAYYINNSSRCSIGFPITKGTQQGFATAGHCGRAGAGTTGANRVAQGTFQGSIFPGRDMAWVATNSSWTATPYVLGAGGQNVQVTGSTAAPVGASVCRSGSTTGWHCGTITQLNTSVTYQEGTISPVTKTTVCAEPGDSGGSYISGSQAQGVTSGGSGDCRSGGETFFQPINALLQNYGLTLKTTGGGDDGGGDDGGEEPGGTWAAGTVYQPGDTVTYGGATYRCLQGHQAQPGWEPSNVPALWQRV
;
A
#
# COMPACT_ATOMS: atom_id res chain seq x y z
N MET A 1 47.58 85.92 -9.97
CA MET A 1 46.19 85.74 -9.49
C MET A 1 45.71 84.37 -9.94
N GLY A 2 45.31 83.53 -8.98
CA GLY A 2 44.58 82.28 -9.21
C GLY A 2 45.43 81.01 -9.32
N ALA A 3 45.68 80.37 -8.18
CA ALA A 3 46.08 78.96 -8.06
C ALA A 3 45.20 78.29 -6.99
N ALA A 4 44.73 77.07 -7.26
CA ALA A 4 44.32 76.01 -6.32
C ALA A 4 43.88 74.79 -7.18
N VAL A 5 44.73 73.81 -7.49
CA VAL A 5 45.20 72.63 -6.72
C VAL A 5 44.08 71.65 -6.33
N ALA A 6 44.14 70.46 -6.94
CA ALA A 6 43.78 69.18 -6.30
C ALA A 6 44.66 68.06 -6.92
N ALA A 7 45.66 67.63 -6.15
CA ALA A 7 46.42 66.39 -6.33
C ALA A 7 45.59 65.23 -5.73
N THR A 8 45.78 63.93 -5.96
CA THR A 8 46.95 63.02 -5.95
C THR A 8 46.32 61.59 -6.03
N ALA A 9 46.94 60.46 -6.34
CA ALA A 9 48.27 60.05 -6.73
C ALA A 9 48.14 58.58 -7.23
N ALA A 10 48.92 58.22 -8.24
CA ALA A 10 49.10 56.86 -8.71
C ALA A 10 50.27 56.18 -7.96
N LEU A 11 50.12 54.89 -7.60
CA LEU A 11 51.23 54.06 -7.14
C LEU A 11 51.65 53.09 -8.25
N LEU A 12 52.95 53.13 -8.55
CA LEU A 12 53.68 52.23 -9.46
C LEU A 12 53.91 50.86 -8.82
N VAL A 13 53.84 49.80 -9.62
CA VAL A 13 54.51 48.51 -9.31
C VAL A 13 55.29 48.08 -10.54
N ALA A 14 56.61 48.03 -10.39
CA ALA A 14 57.57 47.51 -11.35
C ALA A 14 57.67 45.98 -11.24
N GLY A 15 57.97 45.34 -12.37
CA GLY A 15 57.90 43.88 -12.54
C GLY A 15 59.02 43.08 -11.87
N LEU A 16 58.72 41.79 -11.70
CA LEU A 16 59.72 40.72 -11.59
C LEU A 16 59.34 39.60 -12.58
N SER A 17 60.28 39.28 -13.46
CA SER A 17 60.23 38.14 -14.36
C SER A 17 60.54 36.85 -13.60
N GLY A 18 59.52 36.04 -13.31
CA GLY A 18 59.67 34.72 -12.73
C GLY A 18 59.19 33.65 -13.72
N SER A 19 60.12 32.80 -14.19
CA SER A 19 59.79 31.60 -14.96
C SER A 19 59.13 30.57 -14.04
N ALA A 20 57.80 30.53 -14.00
CA ALA A 20 57.06 29.46 -13.34
C ALA A 20 56.97 28.25 -14.27
N SER A 21 57.69 27.18 -13.93
CA SER A 21 57.41 25.85 -14.46
C SER A 21 56.08 25.40 -13.85
N ALA A 22 54.98 25.53 -14.59
CA ALA A 22 53.71 24.94 -14.22
C ALA A 22 53.84 23.42 -14.38
N GLY A 23 54.09 22.72 -13.28
CA GLY A 23 53.85 21.29 -13.22
C GLY A 23 52.37 21.05 -13.54
N THR A 24 52.08 20.28 -14.58
CA THR A 24 50.75 19.75 -14.83
C THR A 24 50.39 18.83 -13.68
N ALA A 25 49.67 19.36 -12.69
CA ALA A 25 48.86 18.52 -11.80
C ALA A 25 47.96 17.64 -12.70
N PRO A 26 47.82 16.34 -12.42
CA PRO A 26 46.84 15.54 -13.13
C PRO A 26 45.48 16.23 -12.93
N ALA A 27 44.78 16.51 -14.03
CA ALA A 27 43.42 17.00 -13.94
C ALA A 27 42.62 15.98 -13.12
N ASP A 28 42.08 16.41 -11.97
CA ASP A 28 41.13 15.59 -11.22
C ASP A 28 40.07 15.12 -12.21
N ALA A 29 39.96 13.81 -12.38
CA ALA A 29 38.98 13.23 -13.28
C ALA A 29 37.59 13.75 -12.87
N ALA A 30 36.78 14.16 -13.85
CA ALA A 30 35.42 14.59 -13.58
C ALA A 30 34.69 13.48 -12.80
N PRO A 31 33.89 13.83 -11.78
CA PRO A 31 33.18 12.84 -10.98
C PRO A 31 32.28 11.98 -11.87
N THR A 32 32.22 10.70 -11.54
CA THR A 32 31.33 9.72 -12.16
C THR A 32 29.86 10.09 -11.91
N ALA A 33 28.95 9.48 -12.65
CA ALA A 33 27.52 9.70 -12.44
C ALA A 33 27.07 9.17 -11.07
N ALA A 34 27.60 8.03 -10.65
CA ALA A 34 27.35 7.42 -9.36
C ALA A 34 27.81 8.30 -8.18
N GLU A 35 28.96 8.96 -8.30
CA GLU A 35 29.45 9.94 -7.31
C GLU A 35 28.60 11.20 -7.30
N THR A 36 28.24 11.73 -8.48
CA THR A 36 27.40 12.93 -8.60
C THR A 36 26.02 12.71 -8.00
N LEU A 37 25.44 11.52 -8.20
CA LEU A 37 24.14 11.14 -7.66
C LEU A 37 24.22 10.58 -6.23
N ARG A 38 25.42 10.50 -5.65
CA ARG A 38 25.66 10.04 -4.26
C ARG A 38 25.03 8.68 -3.98
N THR A 39 25.20 7.75 -4.92
CA THR A 39 24.64 6.39 -4.80
C THR A 39 25.20 5.61 -3.61
N ASP A 40 26.41 5.96 -3.18
CA ASP A 40 27.08 5.49 -1.96
C ASP A 40 26.33 5.89 -0.66
N ALA A 41 25.54 6.96 -0.71
CA ALA A 41 24.76 7.46 0.41
C ALA A 41 23.29 6.98 0.40
N ALA A 42 22.98 5.89 -0.31
CA ALA A 42 21.63 5.35 -0.39
C ALA A 42 21.04 5.04 1.00
N PRO A 43 19.78 5.44 1.29
CA PRO A 43 19.16 5.20 2.59
C PRO A 43 19.14 3.71 2.98
N PRO A 44 19.46 3.32 4.23
CA PRO A 44 19.44 1.92 4.65
C PRO A 44 18.09 1.22 4.44
N ALA A 45 16.97 1.95 4.56
CA ALA A 45 15.63 1.43 4.31
C ALA A 45 15.41 1.08 2.82
N LEU A 46 15.95 1.88 1.89
CA LEU A 46 15.90 1.61 0.45
C LEU A 46 16.67 0.33 0.14
N LEU A 47 17.90 0.18 0.64
CA LEU A 47 18.72 -1.00 0.40
C LEU A 47 18.07 -2.26 0.97
N LYS A 48 17.48 -2.21 2.17
CA LYS A 48 16.71 -3.34 2.72
C LYS A 48 15.52 -3.73 1.84
N ALA A 49 14.80 -2.76 1.28
CA ALA A 49 13.71 -3.03 0.36
C ALA A 49 14.21 -3.69 -0.93
N MET A 50 15.30 -3.19 -1.53
CA MET A 50 15.93 -3.79 -2.71
C MET A 50 16.39 -5.23 -2.45
N GLN A 51 17.00 -5.50 -1.29
CA GLN A 51 17.41 -6.86 -0.92
C GLN A 51 16.22 -7.83 -0.86
N ARG A 52 15.14 -7.42 -0.19
CA ARG A 52 13.91 -8.22 -0.05
C ARG A 52 13.23 -8.44 -1.40
N ASP A 53 13.05 -7.38 -2.18
CA ASP A 53 12.17 -7.37 -3.35
C ASP A 53 12.87 -7.87 -4.62
N LEU A 54 14.18 -7.65 -4.74
CA LEU A 54 14.96 -8.04 -5.92
C LEU A 54 15.84 -9.28 -5.67
N GLY A 55 15.82 -9.85 -4.45
CA GLY A 55 16.63 -11.03 -4.10
C GLY A 55 18.13 -10.75 -4.08
N LEU A 56 18.53 -9.53 -3.70
CA LEU A 56 19.93 -9.09 -3.71
C LEU A 56 20.53 -9.14 -2.31
N ASP A 57 21.85 -9.33 -2.21
CA ASP A 57 22.59 -8.95 -1.02
C ASP A 57 22.80 -7.42 -0.96
N ARG A 58 23.28 -6.92 0.18
CA ARG A 58 23.45 -5.48 0.37
C ARG A 58 24.46 -4.86 -0.61
N ARG A 59 25.59 -5.53 -0.87
CA ARG A 59 26.61 -5.03 -1.80
C ARG A 59 26.09 -5.02 -3.22
N GLN A 60 25.35 -6.07 -3.61
CA GLN A 60 24.69 -6.13 -4.92
C GLN A 60 23.67 -5.00 -5.09
N ALA A 61 22.90 -4.67 -4.05
CA ALA A 61 21.99 -3.52 -4.09
C ALA A 61 22.74 -2.18 -4.24
N GLU A 62 23.86 -2.00 -3.54
CA GLU A 62 24.73 -0.81 -3.64
C GLU A 62 25.35 -0.70 -5.05
N HIS A 63 25.93 -1.78 -5.58
CA HIS A 63 26.48 -1.83 -6.94
C HIS A 63 25.41 -1.58 -8.00
N ARG A 64 24.20 -2.11 -7.81
CA ARG A 64 23.09 -1.91 -8.74
C ARG A 64 22.74 -0.43 -8.90
N LEU A 65 22.69 0.33 -7.81
CA LEU A 65 22.45 1.77 -7.86
C LEU A 65 23.57 2.52 -8.61
N SER A 66 24.83 2.13 -8.37
CA SER A 66 25.99 2.70 -9.09
C SER A 66 25.92 2.40 -10.58
N ASN A 67 25.66 1.15 -10.96
CA ASN A 67 25.55 0.73 -12.35
C ASN A 67 24.40 1.45 -13.07
N GLU A 68 23.26 1.62 -12.41
CA GLU A 68 22.12 2.36 -12.97
C GLU A 68 22.42 3.84 -13.20
N ALA A 69 23.16 4.47 -12.29
CA ALA A 69 23.61 5.85 -12.45
C ALA A 69 24.54 6.01 -13.66
N GLU A 70 25.55 5.15 -13.78
CA GLU A 70 26.49 5.16 -14.92
C GLU A 70 25.78 4.83 -16.25
N ALA A 71 24.91 3.82 -16.24
CA ALA A 71 24.13 3.45 -17.40
C ALA A 71 23.23 4.60 -17.88
N GLY A 72 22.59 5.32 -16.95
CA GLY A 72 21.77 6.50 -17.25
C GLY A 72 22.58 7.61 -17.92
N ALA A 73 23.78 7.92 -17.40
CA ALA A 73 24.65 8.94 -17.97
C ALA A 73 25.19 8.55 -19.36
N THR A 74 25.60 7.29 -19.53
CA THR A 74 26.08 6.78 -20.82
C THR A 74 24.97 6.74 -21.86
N ALA A 75 23.77 6.27 -21.49
CA ALA A 75 22.60 6.28 -22.37
C ALA A 75 22.22 7.69 -22.82
N ALA A 76 22.28 8.69 -21.93
CA ALA A 76 22.00 10.08 -22.28
C ALA A 76 23.02 10.66 -23.28
N ARG A 77 24.32 10.38 -23.09
CA ARG A 77 25.37 10.81 -24.02
C ARG A 77 25.21 10.16 -25.39
N LEU A 78 24.93 8.85 -25.42
CA LEU A 78 24.69 8.12 -26.66
C LEU A 78 23.43 8.62 -27.37
N ARG A 79 22.33 8.86 -26.65
CA ARG A 79 21.13 9.48 -27.23
C ARG A 79 21.45 10.82 -27.91
N ALA A 80 22.28 11.66 -27.28
CA ALA A 80 22.67 12.94 -27.86
C ALA A 80 23.58 12.79 -29.10
N SER A 81 24.47 11.80 -29.12
CA SER A 81 25.39 11.58 -30.25
C SER A 81 24.75 10.89 -31.44
N LEU A 82 23.90 9.90 -31.20
CA LEU A 82 23.23 9.10 -32.25
C LEU A 82 22.04 9.85 -32.87
N GLY A 83 21.47 10.83 -32.15
CA GLY A 83 20.42 11.68 -32.68
C GLY A 83 19.18 10.89 -33.12
N GLY A 84 18.84 10.98 -34.40
CA GLY A 84 17.67 10.32 -35.00
C GLY A 84 17.75 8.80 -35.00
N ASP A 85 18.97 8.24 -34.93
CA ASP A 85 19.17 6.79 -35.00
C ASP A 85 18.97 6.09 -33.65
N PHE A 86 18.91 6.85 -32.54
CA PHE A 86 18.69 6.29 -31.21
C PHE A 86 17.31 5.60 -31.09
N ALA A 87 17.32 4.32 -30.73
CA ALA A 87 16.13 3.47 -30.65
C ALA A 87 15.77 2.99 -29.24
N GLY A 88 16.49 3.47 -28.21
CA GLY A 88 16.22 3.17 -26.80
C GLY A 88 17.44 2.60 -26.07
N ALA A 89 17.34 2.51 -24.76
CA ALA A 89 18.38 1.92 -23.92
C ALA A 89 17.74 1.18 -22.73
N TRP A 90 18.39 0.13 -22.24
CA TRP A 90 17.97 -0.61 -21.04
C TRP A 90 19.14 -1.30 -20.38
N VAL A 91 19.00 -1.58 -19.08
CA VAL A 91 19.94 -2.41 -18.33
C VAL A 91 19.42 -3.85 -18.17
N THR A 92 20.34 -4.79 -18.05
CA THR A 92 20.07 -6.21 -17.73
C THR A 92 21.02 -6.73 -16.65
N GLY A 93 20.70 -7.91 -16.11
CA GLY A 93 21.42 -8.52 -15.00
C GLY A 93 20.89 -8.11 -13.62
N ALA A 94 21.16 -8.93 -12.60
CA ALA A 94 20.68 -8.71 -11.23
C ALA A 94 21.14 -7.36 -10.67
N GLU A 95 22.39 -6.97 -10.97
CA GLU A 95 23.00 -5.70 -10.56
C GLU A 95 22.91 -4.61 -11.65
N SER A 96 22.07 -4.77 -12.68
CA SER A 96 21.95 -3.80 -13.79
C SER A 96 23.29 -3.50 -14.51
N GLY A 97 24.24 -4.46 -14.50
CA GLY A 97 25.62 -4.25 -14.95
C GLY A 97 25.83 -4.16 -16.46
N THR A 98 24.84 -4.55 -17.26
CA THR A 98 24.94 -4.52 -18.73
C THR A 98 23.97 -3.48 -19.28
N LEU A 99 24.51 -2.42 -19.89
CA LEU A 99 23.73 -1.44 -20.65
C LEU A 99 23.67 -1.85 -22.11
N THR A 100 22.47 -2.04 -22.66
CA THR A 100 22.25 -2.17 -24.10
C THR A 100 21.66 -0.87 -24.65
N VAL A 101 22.19 -0.39 -25.77
CA VAL A 101 21.67 0.75 -26.54
C VAL A 101 21.27 0.28 -27.93
N ALA A 102 20.01 0.52 -28.27
CA ALA A 102 19.47 0.22 -29.58
C ALA A 102 19.66 1.39 -30.55
N THR A 103 20.00 1.09 -31.81
CA THR A 103 20.15 2.06 -32.91
C THR A 103 19.47 1.55 -34.18
N THR A 104 19.04 2.43 -35.07
CA THR A 104 18.58 2.08 -36.43
C THR A 104 19.71 2.02 -37.45
N ASP A 105 20.90 2.54 -37.15
CA ASP A 105 22.06 2.55 -38.04
C ASP A 105 23.15 1.59 -37.55
N ALA A 106 23.56 0.66 -38.40
CA ALA A 106 24.69 -0.24 -38.12
C ALA A 106 26.02 0.51 -38.01
N GLY A 107 26.13 1.72 -38.59
CA GLY A 107 27.30 2.59 -38.45
C GLY A 107 27.57 3.07 -37.03
N ASP A 108 26.55 3.08 -36.16
CA ASP A 108 26.66 3.54 -34.78
C ASP A 108 27.27 2.52 -33.81
N VAL A 109 27.35 1.25 -34.22
CA VAL A 109 27.74 0.11 -33.35
C VAL A 109 29.06 0.39 -32.65
N SER A 110 30.09 0.79 -33.40
CA SER A 110 31.41 1.07 -32.83
C SER A 110 31.40 2.26 -31.86
N ALA A 111 30.55 3.27 -32.09
CA ALA A 111 30.43 4.43 -31.21
C ALA A 111 29.74 4.06 -29.87
N ILE A 112 28.76 3.15 -29.92
CA ILE A 112 28.08 2.60 -28.74
C ILE A 112 29.04 1.74 -27.92
N GLU A 113 29.74 0.80 -28.56
CA GLU A 113 30.68 -0.10 -27.90
C GLU A 113 31.88 0.64 -27.29
N ALA A 114 32.37 1.70 -27.95
CA ALA A 114 33.43 2.55 -27.42
C ALA A 114 33.04 3.28 -26.12
N ARG A 115 31.75 3.33 -25.78
CA ARG A 115 31.22 3.88 -24.52
C ARG A 115 30.87 2.81 -23.49
N GLY A 116 31.21 1.54 -23.74
CA GLY A 116 30.98 0.42 -22.82
C GLY A 116 29.54 -0.10 -22.79
N ALA A 117 28.74 0.21 -23.80
CA ALA A 117 27.39 -0.34 -23.96
C ALA A 117 27.36 -1.41 -25.06
N GLU A 118 26.45 -2.37 -24.95
CA GLU A 118 26.14 -3.32 -26.03
C GLU A 118 25.26 -2.64 -27.08
N ALA A 119 25.65 -2.73 -28.36
CA ALA A 119 24.86 -2.19 -29.45
C ALA A 119 23.81 -3.21 -29.93
N LYS A 120 22.57 -2.75 -30.17
CA LYS A 120 21.52 -3.56 -30.82
C LYS A 120 20.92 -2.81 -32.02
N VAL A 121 21.19 -3.28 -33.24
CA VAL A 121 20.56 -2.70 -34.43
C VAL A 121 19.10 -3.15 -34.53
N VAL A 122 18.18 -2.21 -34.64
CA VAL A 122 16.72 -2.43 -34.66
C VAL A 122 16.07 -1.63 -35.79
N ARG A 123 14.76 -1.79 -35.99
CA ARG A 123 14.06 -1.24 -37.17
C ARG A 123 13.54 0.19 -36.97
N HIS A 124 13.07 0.50 -35.77
CA HIS A 124 12.34 1.73 -35.49
C HIS A 124 13.13 2.62 -34.55
N SER A 125 13.25 3.91 -34.89
CA SER A 125 13.83 4.89 -33.98
C SER A 125 12.93 5.08 -32.75
N LEU A 126 13.49 5.59 -31.65
CA LEU A 126 12.69 5.93 -30.47
C LEU A 126 11.69 7.04 -30.81
N ALA A 127 12.08 7.97 -31.69
CA ALA A 127 11.22 9.05 -32.16
C ALA A 127 9.97 8.52 -32.90
N ASP A 128 10.12 7.48 -33.72
CA ASP A 128 8.99 6.86 -34.42
C ASP A 128 8.03 6.15 -33.46
N LEU A 129 8.58 5.43 -32.46
CA LEU A 129 7.80 4.74 -31.43
C LEU A 129 7.07 5.73 -30.53
N ASP A 130 7.73 6.81 -30.10
CA ASP A 130 7.12 7.89 -29.31
C ASP A 130 6.03 8.62 -30.10
N ALA A 131 6.24 8.86 -31.41
CA ALA A 131 5.21 9.43 -32.27
C ALA A 131 3.97 8.54 -32.39
N ALA A 132 4.16 7.21 -32.44
CA ALA A 132 3.07 6.24 -32.43
C ALA A 132 2.35 6.20 -31.07
N LYS A 133 3.07 6.20 -29.95
CA LYS A 133 2.46 6.30 -28.61
C LYS A 133 1.68 7.60 -28.44
N ALA A 134 2.19 8.73 -28.91
CA ALA A 134 1.50 10.01 -28.83
C ALA A 134 0.18 10.02 -29.63
N ARG A 135 0.09 9.26 -30.74
CA ARG A 135 -1.18 9.05 -31.45
C ARG A 135 -2.17 8.23 -30.62
N LEU A 136 -1.71 7.17 -29.94
CA LEU A 136 -2.53 6.40 -29.00
C LEU A 136 -3.04 7.25 -27.85
N ASP A 137 -2.18 8.08 -27.25
CA ASP A 137 -2.57 9.00 -26.16
C ASP A 137 -3.72 9.93 -26.60
N ARG A 138 -3.65 10.47 -27.83
CA ARG A 138 -4.72 11.32 -28.40
C ARG A 138 -6.01 10.55 -28.71
N ALA A 139 -5.90 9.30 -29.15
CA ALA A 139 -7.07 8.45 -29.39
C ALA A 139 -7.73 8.07 -28.05
N ALA A 140 -6.96 7.70 -27.04
CA ALA A 140 -7.45 7.32 -25.72
C ALA A 140 -8.28 8.43 -25.05
N ALA A 141 -7.97 9.71 -25.31
CA ALA A 141 -8.76 10.83 -24.80
C ALA A 141 -10.20 10.90 -25.35
N LYS A 142 -10.51 10.15 -26.43
CA LYS A 142 -11.80 10.18 -27.14
C LYS A 142 -12.52 8.83 -27.18
N HIS A 143 -11.91 7.79 -26.60
CA HIS A 143 -12.38 6.41 -26.69
C HIS A 143 -12.38 5.76 -25.30
N ASP A 144 -13.30 4.83 -25.06
CA ASP A 144 -13.26 4.01 -23.84
C ASP A 144 -12.07 3.04 -23.89
N THR A 145 -11.21 3.13 -22.88
CA THR A 145 -9.98 2.33 -22.75
C THR A 145 -10.06 1.33 -21.60
N ALA A 146 -11.22 1.13 -20.95
CA ALA A 146 -11.36 0.22 -19.82
C ALA A 146 -10.94 -1.24 -20.12
N ASP A 147 -10.98 -1.65 -21.39
CA ASP A 147 -10.55 -2.98 -21.85
C ASP A 147 -9.22 -3.02 -22.61
N ALA A 148 -8.58 -1.86 -22.80
CA ALA A 148 -7.21 -1.71 -23.28
C ALA A 148 -6.48 -0.62 -22.45
N PRO A 149 -6.30 -0.84 -21.14
CA PRO A 149 -6.01 0.23 -20.18
C PRO A 149 -4.54 0.67 -20.14
N VAL A 150 -3.64 -0.04 -20.80
CA VAL A 150 -2.19 0.20 -20.72
C VAL A 150 -1.59 0.20 -22.12
N TRP A 151 -0.82 1.24 -22.44
CA TRP A 151 -0.02 1.29 -23.68
C TRP A 151 1.29 2.05 -23.47
N TYR A 152 2.38 1.56 -24.07
CA TYR A 152 3.72 2.08 -23.85
C TYR A 152 4.66 1.77 -25.03
N VAL A 153 5.82 2.43 -25.05
CA VAL A 153 6.95 2.07 -25.93
C VAL A 153 7.77 0.99 -25.23
N ASP A 154 7.93 -0.16 -25.87
CA ASP A 154 8.83 -1.23 -25.44
C ASP A 154 10.13 -1.14 -26.24
N THR A 155 11.16 -0.55 -25.63
CA THR A 155 12.48 -0.38 -26.24
C THR A 155 13.22 -1.71 -26.44
N ARG A 156 12.91 -2.74 -25.64
CA ARG A 156 13.59 -4.04 -25.72
C ARG A 156 13.14 -4.83 -26.95
N THR A 157 11.84 -4.78 -27.25
CA THR A 157 11.27 -5.42 -28.44
C THR A 157 11.11 -4.47 -29.63
N ASN A 158 11.45 -3.18 -29.47
CA ASN A 158 11.37 -2.15 -30.50
C ASN A 158 9.96 -1.97 -31.11
N THR A 159 8.94 -1.94 -30.25
CA THR A 159 7.52 -1.82 -30.65
C THR A 159 6.71 -0.99 -29.65
N VAL A 160 5.55 -0.49 -30.05
CA VAL A 160 4.54 0.03 -29.12
C VAL A 160 3.66 -1.12 -28.63
N VAL A 161 3.48 -1.29 -27.33
CA VAL A 161 2.64 -2.34 -26.75
C VAL A 161 1.30 -1.75 -26.30
N VAL A 162 0.20 -2.46 -26.53
CA VAL A 162 -1.10 -2.21 -25.91
C VAL A 162 -1.53 -3.47 -25.16
N GLU A 163 -1.56 -3.40 -23.82
CA GLU A 163 -2.05 -4.49 -22.98
C GLU A 163 -3.57 -4.38 -22.81
N ALA A 164 -4.27 -5.48 -23.03
CA ALA A 164 -5.73 -5.48 -23.10
C ALA A 164 -6.36 -6.69 -22.44
N ILE A 165 -7.49 -6.44 -21.77
CA ILE A 165 -8.41 -7.48 -21.30
C ILE A 165 -9.16 -8.08 -22.48
N ARG A 166 -9.56 -7.23 -23.43
CA ARG A 166 -10.15 -7.66 -24.70
C ARG A 166 -9.24 -7.25 -25.85
N PRO A 167 -8.54 -8.20 -26.52
CA PRO A 167 -7.68 -7.87 -27.66
C PRO A 167 -8.39 -7.12 -28.81
N ALA A 168 -9.71 -7.20 -28.90
CA ALA A 168 -10.51 -6.39 -29.83
C ALA A 168 -10.51 -4.89 -29.47
N ALA A 169 -10.52 -4.55 -28.17
CA ALA A 169 -10.46 -3.15 -27.71
C ALA A 169 -9.11 -2.51 -28.06
N ALA A 170 -7.99 -3.22 -27.85
CA ALA A 170 -6.68 -2.75 -28.28
C ALA A 170 -6.60 -2.52 -29.80
N ARG A 171 -7.14 -3.45 -30.60
CA ARG A 171 -7.20 -3.28 -32.06
C ARG A 171 -8.03 -2.07 -32.47
N SER A 172 -9.13 -1.80 -31.76
CA SER A 172 -9.94 -0.60 -31.98
C SER A 172 -9.18 0.68 -31.65
N LEU A 173 -8.45 0.69 -30.53
CA LEU A 173 -7.64 1.83 -30.11
C LEU A 173 -6.48 2.11 -31.10
N LEU A 174 -5.78 1.06 -31.54
CA LEU A 174 -4.73 1.16 -32.56
C LEU A 174 -5.28 1.71 -33.89
N ALA A 175 -6.43 1.23 -34.33
CA ALA A 175 -7.09 1.72 -35.54
C ALA A 175 -7.50 3.20 -35.40
N ALA A 176 -8.09 3.58 -34.26
CA ALA A 176 -8.45 4.97 -33.99
C ALA A 176 -7.23 5.91 -33.94
N ALA A 177 -6.08 5.40 -33.49
CA ALA A 177 -4.82 6.13 -33.47
C ALA A 177 -4.09 6.15 -34.84
N GLY A 178 -4.54 5.39 -35.83
CA GLY A 178 -3.82 5.22 -37.09
C GLY A 178 -2.41 4.63 -36.90
N VAL A 179 -2.25 3.74 -35.91
CA VAL A 179 -0.97 3.06 -35.65
C VAL A 179 -0.97 1.71 -36.38
N ASP A 180 0.03 1.53 -37.24
CA ASP A 180 0.20 0.30 -38.01
C ASP A 180 0.54 -0.89 -37.12
N ARG A 181 0.06 -2.09 -37.49
CA ARG A 181 0.31 -3.33 -36.73
C ARG A 181 1.77 -3.78 -36.77
N SER A 182 2.55 -3.33 -37.75
CA SER A 182 4.00 -3.57 -37.80
C SER A 182 4.77 -2.79 -36.73
N LEU A 183 4.20 -1.68 -36.23
CA LEU A 183 4.77 -0.84 -35.18
C LEU A 183 4.24 -1.20 -33.78
N ALA A 184 3.23 -2.06 -33.68
CA ALA A 184 2.54 -2.31 -32.42
C ALA A 184 2.21 -3.79 -32.14
N ARG A 185 2.34 -4.17 -30.86
CA ARG A 185 1.96 -5.49 -30.34
C ARG A 185 0.77 -5.36 -29.40
N VAL A 186 -0.15 -6.31 -29.47
CA VAL A 186 -1.23 -6.44 -28.47
C VAL A 186 -0.86 -7.56 -27.52
N GLU A 187 -0.85 -7.25 -26.22
CA GLU A 187 -0.62 -8.22 -25.16
C GLU A 187 -1.90 -8.46 -24.38
N SER A 188 -2.13 -9.71 -23.97
CA SER A 188 -3.30 -10.06 -23.16
C SER A 188 -2.97 -9.84 -21.70
N ARG A 189 -3.90 -9.22 -20.98
CA ARG A 189 -3.84 -8.96 -19.54
C ARG A 189 -5.15 -9.40 -18.92
N THR A 190 -5.10 -10.00 -17.74
CA THR A 190 -6.29 -10.46 -17.02
C THR A 190 -6.87 -9.40 -16.08
N GLU A 191 -6.03 -8.46 -15.61
CA GLU A 191 -6.38 -7.52 -14.55
C GLU A 191 -6.49 -6.07 -15.03
N ARG A 192 -7.56 -5.37 -14.65
CA ARG A 192 -7.69 -3.92 -14.88
C ARG A 192 -6.90 -3.13 -13.83
N PRO A 193 -6.05 -2.16 -14.22
CA PRO A 193 -5.45 -1.21 -13.28
C PRO A 193 -6.52 -0.46 -12.48
N ARG A 194 -6.25 -0.21 -11.20
CA ARG A 194 -7.16 0.50 -10.28
C ARG A 194 -6.38 1.37 -9.30
N THR A 195 -7.00 2.40 -8.78
CA THR A 195 -6.51 3.13 -7.61
C THR A 195 -6.69 2.27 -6.35
N PHE A 196 -5.72 2.30 -5.44
CA PHE A 196 -5.80 1.60 -4.16
C PHE A 196 -6.27 2.59 -3.08
N TYR A 197 -7.35 2.24 -2.38
CA TYR A 197 -7.84 2.94 -1.20
C TYR A 197 -7.72 2.03 0.02
N ASP A 198 -7.29 2.58 1.15
CA ASP A 198 -7.18 1.83 2.39
C ASP A 198 -8.47 1.90 3.20
N LEU A 199 -8.80 0.81 3.88
CA LEU A 199 -9.84 0.77 4.90
C LEU A 199 -9.18 0.90 6.27
N ARG A 200 -9.59 1.88 7.07
CA ARG A 200 -9.18 2.02 8.47
C ARG A 200 -10.39 2.10 9.39
N GLY A 201 -10.30 1.48 10.56
CA GLY A 201 -11.31 1.62 11.61
C GLY A 201 -11.51 3.09 11.98
N GLY A 202 -12.75 3.51 12.22
CA GLY A 202 -13.13 4.89 12.54
C GLY A 202 -13.42 5.79 11.34
N GLU A 203 -13.05 5.40 10.12
CA GLU A 203 -13.36 6.18 8.91
C GLU A 203 -14.86 6.20 8.61
N ALA A 204 -15.33 7.31 8.03
CA ALA A 204 -16.70 7.42 7.56
C ALA A 204 -16.97 6.49 6.37
N TYR A 205 -18.15 5.90 6.34
CA TYR A 205 -18.74 5.37 5.12
C TYR A 205 -20.22 5.75 5.06
N TYR A 206 -20.77 5.76 3.85
CA TYR A 206 -22.13 6.17 3.59
C TYR A 206 -22.93 5.03 2.99
N ILE A 207 -24.14 4.82 3.51
CA ILE A 207 -25.05 3.76 3.08
C ILE A 207 -26.07 4.36 2.13
N ASN A 208 -26.16 3.82 0.91
CA ASN A 208 -27.04 4.33 -0.16
C ASN A 208 -26.95 5.85 -0.37
N ASN A 209 -25.77 6.43 -0.12
CA ASN A 209 -25.49 7.87 -0.16
C ASN A 209 -26.35 8.76 0.77
N SER A 210 -27.01 8.19 1.79
CA SER A 210 -27.87 8.93 2.71
C SER A 210 -27.34 8.93 4.14
N SER A 211 -27.25 7.76 4.77
CA SER A 211 -26.85 7.60 6.17
C SER A 211 -25.33 7.47 6.30
N ARG A 212 -24.76 7.99 7.38
CA ARG A 212 -23.32 7.87 7.72
C ARG A 212 -23.14 6.95 8.92
N CYS A 213 -22.21 6.02 8.80
CA CYS A 213 -21.66 5.26 9.91
C CYS A 213 -20.13 5.26 9.85
N SER A 214 -19.50 4.61 10.81
CA SER A 214 -18.06 4.47 10.92
C SER A 214 -17.63 3.02 10.71
N ILE A 215 -16.50 2.83 10.03
CA ILE A 215 -15.86 1.52 9.86
C ILE A 215 -15.44 1.00 11.23
N GLY A 216 -15.76 -0.25 11.54
CA GLY A 216 -15.35 -0.88 12.79
C GLY A 216 -13.95 -1.41 12.70
N PHE A 217 -13.78 -2.54 12.03
CA PHE A 217 -12.46 -3.13 11.80
C PHE A 217 -12.36 -3.64 10.37
N PRO A 218 -11.26 -3.35 9.66
CA PRO A 218 -10.96 -4.05 8.41
C PRO A 218 -10.78 -5.55 8.67
N ILE A 219 -11.42 -6.34 7.81
CA ILE A 219 -11.47 -7.80 7.91
C ILE A 219 -11.26 -8.42 6.53
N THR A 220 -11.07 -9.73 6.50
CA THR A 220 -11.21 -10.54 5.30
C THR A 220 -12.17 -11.71 5.51
N LYS A 221 -12.70 -12.24 4.40
CA LYS A 221 -13.37 -13.54 4.33
C LYS A 221 -12.74 -14.34 3.20
N GLY A 222 -11.78 -15.21 3.54
CA GLY A 222 -10.83 -15.70 2.54
C GLY A 222 -10.07 -14.53 1.91
N THR A 223 -10.07 -14.41 0.58
CA THR A 223 -9.44 -13.28 -0.13
C THR A 223 -10.33 -12.03 -0.23
N GLN A 224 -11.61 -12.12 0.13
CA GLN A 224 -12.55 -11.01 0.05
C GLN A 224 -12.21 -9.97 1.12
N GLN A 225 -11.86 -8.75 0.68
CA GLN A 225 -11.63 -7.59 1.54
C GLN A 225 -12.96 -7.04 2.07
N GLY A 226 -12.95 -6.49 3.29
CA GLY A 226 -14.15 -5.92 3.86
C GLY A 226 -13.91 -5.21 5.17
N PHE A 227 -15.01 -4.85 5.83
CA PHE A 227 -14.97 -4.35 7.19
C PHE A 227 -16.19 -4.77 8.00
N ALA A 228 -15.96 -4.97 9.30
CA ALA A 228 -17.00 -5.14 10.31
C ALA A 228 -17.59 -3.77 10.70
N THR A 229 -18.89 -3.72 10.98
CA THR A 229 -19.62 -2.52 11.41
C THR A 229 -20.90 -2.91 12.17
N ALA A 230 -21.71 -1.93 12.57
CA ALA A 230 -22.96 -2.17 13.28
C ALA A 230 -24.09 -2.62 12.34
N GLY A 231 -24.98 -3.49 12.82
CA GLY A 231 -26.12 -4.01 12.09
C GLY A 231 -27.17 -2.94 11.75
N HIS A 232 -27.45 -2.04 12.69
CA HIS A 232 -28.43 -0.98 12.47
C HIS A 232 -28.04 0.03 11.37
N CYS A 233 -26.78 0.06 10.94
CA CYS A 233 -26.31 0.96 9.88
C CYS A 233 -26.88 0.62 8.49
N GLY A 234 -27.19 -0.65 8.23
CA GLY A 234 -27.61 -1.09 6.91
C GLY A 234 -28.10 -2.53 6.87
N ARG A 235 -28.92 -2.83 5.86
CA ARG A 235 -29.41 -4.19 5.59
C ARG A 235 -28.52 -4.88 4.55
N ALA A 236 -28.52 -6.21 4.53
CA ALA A 236 -27.87 -6.97 3.48
C ALA A 236 -28.33 -6.48 2.08
N GLY A 237 -27.38 -6.33 1.16
CA GLY A 237 -27.58 -5.78 -0.18
C GLY A 237 -27.47 -4.24 -0.28
N ALA A 238 -27.44 -3.49 0.83
CA ALA A 238 -27.24 -2.04 0.78
C ALA A 238 -25.84 -1.69 0.26
N GLY A 239 -25.75 -0.74 -0.66
CA GLY A 239 -24.49 -0.27 -1.22
C GLY A 239 -23.81 0.78 -0.34
N THR A 240 -22.48 0.80 -0.36
CA THR A 240 -21.67 1.78 0.39
C THR A 240 -20.75 2.60 -0.49
N THR A 241 -20.52 3.84 -0.07
CA THR A 241 -19.43 4.69 -0.54
C THR A 241 -18.50 5.04 0.62
N GLY A 242 -17.20 5.16 0.36
CA GLY A 242 -16.22 5.49 1.39
C GLY A 242 -16.24 6.96 1.78
N ALA A 243 -15.37 7.37 2.71
CA ALA A 243 -15.22 8.76 3.14
C ALA A 243 -14.95 9.72 1.96
N ASN A 244 -14.28 9.24 0.92
CA ASN A 244 -14.00 9.93 -0.34
C ASN A 244 -15.18 9.94 -1.35
N ARG A 245 -16.36 9.45 -0.96
CA ARG A 245 -17.57 9.31 -1.80
C ARG A 245 -17.42 8.39 -3.02
N VAL A 246 -16.36 7.59 -3.09
CA VAL A 246 -16.16 6.58 -4.13
C VAL A 246 -16.89 5.30 -3.75
N ALA A 247 -17.44 4.59 -4.75
CA ALA A 247 -18.05 3.28 -4.56
C ALA A 247 -17.11 2.35 -3.77
N GLN A 248 -17.64 1.73 -2.71
CA GLN A 248 -16.84 0.99 -1.75
C GLN A 248 -17.26 -0.47 -1.68
N GLY A 249 -18.50 -0.78 -1.34
CA GLY A 249 -18.89 -2.16 -1.09
C GLY A 249 -20.38 -2.37 -0.96
N THR A 250 -20.75 -3.54 -0.49
CA THR A 250 -22.13 -3.91 -0.19
C THR A 250 -22.22 -4.69 1.12
N PHE A 251 -23.24 -4.42 1.92
CA PHE A 251 -23.54 -5.19 3.12
C PHE A 251 -23.83 -6.64 2.74
N GLN A 252 -23.10 -7.59 3.32
CA GLN A 252 -23.27 -9.02 3.05
C GLN A 252 -24.07 -9.73 4.14
N GLY A 253 -24.01 -9.21 5.36
CA GLY A 253 -24.79 -9.69 6.49
C GLY A 253 -25.07 -8.54 7.44
N SER A 254 -26.24 -8.57 8.07
CA SER A 254 -26.64 -7.61 9.10
C SER A 254 -27.66 -8.27 10.04
N ILE A 255 -27.44 -8.12 11.34
CA ILE A 255 -28.36 -8.55 12.40
C ILE A 255 -28.60 -7.35 13.31
N PHE A 256 -29.86 -6.91 13.35
CA PHE A 256 -30.40 -5.91 14.27
C PHE A 256 -31.95 -5.92 14.20
N PRO A 257 -32.69 -5.99 15.34
CA PRO A 257 -32.22 -6.10 16.72
C PRO A 257 -31.77 -7.54 17.08
N GLY A 258 -31.66 -7.87 18.38
CA GLY A 258 -31.13 -9.14 18.91
C GLY A 258 -29.61 -9.16 19.09
N ARG A 259 -28.90 -8.73 18.05
CA ARG A 259 -27.47 -8.34 18.06
C ARG A 259 -27.34 -7.01 17.31
N ASP A 260 -26.16 -6.43 17.28
CA ASP A 260 -25.89 -5.26 16.44
C ASP A 260 -24.59 -5.43 15.65
N MET A 261 -24.63 -6.31 14.65
CA MET A 261 -23.46 -6.70 13.86
C MET A 261 -23.74 -6.80 12.37
N ALA A 262 -22.84 -6.25 11.57
CA ALA A 262 -22.82 -6.39 10.13
C ALA A 262 -21.39 -6.48 9.59
N TRP A 263 -21.28 -6.88 8.34
CA TRP A 263 -20.04 -6.71 7.58
C TRP A 263 -20.34 -6.33 6.13
N VAL A 264 -19.40 -5.58 5.55
CA VAL A 264 -19.44 -5.09 4.18
C VAL A 264 -18.29 -5.74 3.41
N ALA A 265 -18.62 -6.40 2.29
CA ALA A 265 -17.61 -6.80 1.31
C ALA A 265 -17.31 -5.61 0.41
N THR A 266 -16.04 -5.24 0.31
CA THR A 266 -15.62 -4.14 -0.56
C THR A 266 -15.32 -4.63 -1.97
N ASN A 267 -15.48 -3.71 -2.92
CA ASN A 267 -14.98 -3.91 -4.26
C ASN A 267 -13.45 -3.89 -4.26
N SER A 268 -12.91 -4.19 -5.44
CA SER A 268 -11.49 -4.42 -5.61
C SER A 268 -10.65 -3.17 -5.28
N SER A 269 -11.15 -1.94 -5.45
CA SER A 269 -10.36 -0.72 -5.21
C SER A 269 -10.03 -0.44 -3.74
N TRP A 270 -10.55 -1.23 -2.79
CA TRP A 270 -10.37 -1.02 -1.36
C TRP A 270 -9.65 -2.19 -0.70
N THR A 271 -8.63 -1.88 0.10
CA THR A 271 -7.77 -2.84 0.79
C THR A 271 -7.97 -2.76 2.29
N ALA A 272 -8.20 -3.91 2.95
CA ALA A 272 -8.25 -3.94 4.41
C ALA A 272 -6.86 -3.72 5.00
N THR A 273 -6.75 -2.80 5.97
CA THR A 273 -5.49 -2.53 6.67
C THR A 273 -5.59 -2.88 8.15
N PRO A 274 -4.47 -3.15 8.85
CA PRO A 274 -4.50 -3.49 10.27
C PRO A 274 -4.53 -2.25 11.17
N TYR A 275 -5.33 -1.23 10.82
CA TYR A 275 -5.30 0.07 11.47
C TYR A 275 -6.68 0.59 11.88
N VAL A 276 -6.69 1.32 12.99
CA VAL A 276 -7.77 2.21 13.43
C VAL A 276 -7.26 3.64 13.44
N LEU A 277 -8.08 4.61 13.04
CA LEU A 277 -7.81 6.03 13.20
C LEU A 277 -7.79 6.41 14.68
N GLY A 278 -6.63 6.81 15.18
CA GLY A 278 -6.44 7.37 16.51
C GLY A 278 -6.72 8.88 16.58
N ALA A 279 -6.47 9.46 17.75
CA ALA A 279 -6.42 10.92 17.95
C ALA A 279 -5.65 11.63 16.82
N GLY A 280 -6.06 12.80 16.36
CA GLY A 280 -5.33 13.52 15.30
C GLY A 280 -5.14 12.77 13.97
N GLY A 281 -5.81 11.63 13.76
CA GLY A 281 -5.75 10.85 12.53
C GLY A 281 -4.56 9.88 12.41
N GLN A 282 -3.77 9.65 13.46
CA GLN A 282 -2.69 8.66 13.37
C GLN A 282 -3.22 7.23 13.25
N ASN A 283 -2.41 6.32 12.69
CA ASN A 283 -2.76 4.90 12.67
C ASN A 283 -2.44 4.25 14.03
N VAL A 284 -3.45 3.66 14.66
CA VAL A 284 -3.31 2.74 15.79
C VAL A 284 -3.33 1.31 15.26
N GLN A 285 -2.30 0.53 15.60
CA GLN A 285 -2.15 -0.84 15.12
C GLN A 285 -3.15 -1.78 15.79
N VAL A 286 -3.74 -2.66 14.98
CA VAL A 286 -4.51 -3.82 15.43
C VAL A 286 -3.61 -5.05 15.36
N THR A 287 -3.43 -5.71 16.49
CA THR A 287 -2.54 -6.89 16.63
C THR A 287 -3.29 -8.16 16.99
N GLY A 288 -4.60 -8.06 17.27
CA GLY A 288 -5.44 -9.17 17.68
C GLY A 288 -6.78 -8.71 18.23
N SER A 289 -7.49 -9.63 18.88
CA SER A 289 -8.83 -9.41 19.42
C SER A 289 -9.03 -10.02 20.82
N THR A 290 -7.97 -10.07 21.62
CA THR A 290 -8.08 -10.53 23.01
C THR A 290 -9.03 -9.63 23.78
N ALA A 291 -10.09 -10.22 24.35
CA ALA A 291 -11.13 -9.49 25.05
C ALA A 291 -10.63 -8.93 26.39
N ALA A 292 -10.83 -7.62 26.60
CA ALA A 292 -10.43 -6.94 27.83
C ALA A 292 -11.47 -7.12 28.96
N PRO A 293 -11.03 -7.23 30.23
CA PRO A 293 -11.93 -7.39 31.38
C PRO A 293 -12.63 -6.07 31.78
N VAL A 294 -13.63 -6.17 32.67
CA VAL A 294 -14.22 -5.00 33.32
C VAL A 294 -13.15 -4.18 34.05
N GLY A 295 -13.24 -2.86 33.95
CA GLY A 295 -12.27 -1.90 34.47
C GLY A 295 -11.13 -1.57 33.51
N ALA A 296 -10.93 -2.35 32.44
CA ALA A 296 -9.90 -2.06 31.45
C ALA A 296 -10.16 -0.74 30.71
N SER A 297 -9.09 -0.04 30.35
CA SER A 297 -9.16 1.11 29.46
C SER A 297 -9.56 0.67 28.06
N VAL A 298 -10.43 1.45 27.43
CA VAL A 298 -10.87 1.20 26.06
C VAL A 298 -11.09 2.54 25.35
N CYS A 299 -10.72 2.59 24.08
CA CYS A 299 -10.88 3.75 23.23
C CYS A 299 -11.81 3.43 22.06
N ARG A 300 -12.60 4.42 21.66
CA ARG A 300 -13.50 4.39 20.52
C ARG A 300 -12.99 5.32 19.42
N SER A 301 -13.08 4.89 18.17
CA SER A 301 -12.85 5.70 16.98
C SER A 301 -14.10 5.78 16.09
N GLY A 302 -14.38 6.94 15.52
CA GLY A 302 -15.51 7.13 14.61
C GLY A 302 -15.57 8.52 14.01
N SER A 303 -16.35 8.62 12.94
CA SER A 303 -16.36 9.73 12.00
C SER A 303 -16.96 11.02 12.53
N THR A 304 -17.70 10.99 13.63
CA THR A 304 -18.36 12.18 14.19
C THR A 304 -17.48 12.83 15.26
N THR A 305 -17.15 12.07 16.31
CA THR A 305 -16.46 12.64 17.48
C THR A 305 -14.96 12.30 17.50
N GLY A 306 -14.48 11.48 16.56
CA GLY A 306 -13.06 11.16 16.45
C GLY A 306 -12.64 10.09 17.44
N TRP A 307 -11.65 10.36 18.29
CA TRP A 307 -11.05 9.40 19.22
C TRP A 307 -11.33 9.76 20.68
N HIS A 308 -11.99 8.87 21.40
CA HIS A 308 -12.33 9.06 22.82
C HIS A 308 -12.01 7.80 23.62
N CYS A 309 -11.64 7.94 24.89
CA CYS A 309 -11.31 6.81 25.76
C CYS A 309 -12.07 6.87 27.08
N GLY A 310 -12.15 5.72 27.73
CA GLY A 310 -12.87 5.49 28.97
C GLY A 310 -12.58 4.08 29.46
N THR A 311 -13.56 3.46 30.13
CA THR A 311 -13.40 2.14 30.74
C THR A 311 -14.56 1.22 30.39
N ILE A 312 -14.28 -0.08 30.31
CA ILE A 312 -15.30 -1.12 30.28
C ILE A 312 -15.94 -1.20 31.67
N THR A 313 -17.25 -1.02 31.76
CA THR A 313 -17.97 -1.06 33.04
C THR A 313 -18.69 -2.36 33.28
N GLN A 314 -19.13 -3.05 32.23
CA GLN A 314 -19.79 -4.34 32.35
C GLN A 314 -19.75 -5.13 31.03
N LEU A 315 -19.52 -6.44 31.13
CA LEU A 315 -19.64 -7.39 30.02
C LEU A 315 -21.02 -8.09 30.06
N ASN A 316 -21.43 -8.69 28.95
CA ASN A 316 -22.66 -9.48 28.87
C ASN A 316 -23.92 -8.68 29.28
N THR A 317 -24.01 -7.42 28.86
CA THR A 317 -25.18 -6.58 29.12
C THR A 317 -26.24 -6.72 28.03
N SER A 318 -27.48 -6.40 28.38
CA SER A 318 -28.57 -6.26 27.43
C SER A 318 -29.04 -4.80 27.45
N VAL A 319 -29.34 -4.25 26.28
CA VAL A 319 -29.86 -2.88 26.13
C VAL A 319 -31.04 -2.89 25.15
N THR A 320 -32.07 -2.10 25.44
CA THR A 320 -33.28 -2.01 24.61
C THR A 320 -33.33 -0.67 23.89
N TYR A 321 -33.31 -0.70 22.57
CA TYR A 321 -33.61 0.43 21.71
C TYR A 321 -35.07 0.39 21.27
N GLN A 322 -35.52 1.42 20.54
CA GLN A 322 -36.88 1.48 20.00
C GLN A 322 -37.19 0.31 19.05
N GLU A 323 -36.18 -0.22 18.36
CA GLU A 323 -36.31 -1.37 17.45
C GLU A 323 -36.31 -2.72 18.17
N GLY A 324 -35.80 -2.79 19.41
CA GLY A 324 -35.76 -4.01 20.21
C GLY A 324 -34.54 -4.14 21.12
N THR A 325 -34.50 -5.23 21.88
CA THR A 325 -33.37 -5.56 22.77
C THR A 325 -32.22 -6.20 21.98
N ILE A 326 -30.99 -5.79 22.28
CA ILE A 326 -29.77 -6.46 21.84
C ILE A 326 -28.99 -6.98 23.06
N SER A 327 -28.33 -8.12 22.89
CA SER A 327 -27.57 -8.82 23.93
C SER A 327 -26.69 -9.88 23.28
N PRO A 328 -25.55 -10.31 23.83
CA PRO A 328 -24.77 -9.58 24.80
C PRO A 328 -24.02 -8.44 24.12
N VAL A 329 -24.01 -7.28 24.77
CA VAL A 329 -23.13 -6.15 24.44
C VAL A 329 -22.22 -5.83 25.62
N THR A 330 -21.20 -5.02 25.38
CA THR A 330 -20.30 -4.51 26.42
C THR A 330 -20.63 -3.06 26.70
N LYS A 331 -20.80 -2.72 27.98
CA LYS A 331 -21.07 -1.36 28.45
C LYS A 331 -19.77 -0.62 28.77
N THR A 332 -19.68 0.66 28.40
CA THR A 332 -18.51 1.51 28.64
C THR A 332 -18.89 2.93 29.05
N THR A 333 -17.91 3.67 29.57
CA THR A 333 -18.02 5.12 29.84
C THR A 333 -17.61 6.01 28.66
N VAL A 334 -17.18 5.43 27.53
CA VAL A 334 -16.72 6.22 26.38
C VAL A 334 -17.90 6.92 25.73
N CYS A 335 -17.80 8.20 25.44
CA CYS A 335 -18.88 8.93 24.76
C CYS A 335 -18.98 8.55 23.26
N ALA A 336 -20.17 8.71 22.68
CA ALA A 336 -20.41 8.57 21.25
C ALA A 336 -21.59 9.45 20.81
N GLU A 337 -21.60 9.86 19.56
CA GLU A 337 -22.69 10.65 18.96
C GLU A 337 -23.15 10.04 17.62
N PRO A 338 -24.32 10.45 17.08
CA PRO A 338 -24.81 9.95 15.79
C PRO A 338 -23.75 10.01 14.68
N GLY A 339 -23.51 8.87 14.02
CA GLY A 339 -22.47 8.68 13.01
C GLY A 339 -21.19 7.99 13.52
N ASP A 340 -20.98 7.92 14.84
CA ASP A 340 -19.94 7.06 15.44
C ASP A 340 -20.34 5.57 15.44
N SER A 341 -21.63 5.28 15.24
CA SER A 341 -22.17 3.93 15.02
C SER A 341 -21.31 3.10 14.07
N GLY A 342 -21.05 1.86 14.47
CA GLY A 342 -20.17 0.93 13.77
C GLY A 342 -18.68 1.14 14.02
N GLY A 343 -18.27 2.29 14.53
CA GLY A 343 -16.87 2.64 14.76
C GLY A 343 -16.16 1.74 15.78
N SER A 344 -14.84 1.64 15.66
CA SER A 344 -14.00 0.73 16.43
C SER A 344 -14.02 1.02 17.93
N TYR A 345 -14.07 -0.02 18.76
CA TYR A 345 -13.60 -0.02 20.14
C TYR A 345 -12.34 -0.87 20.24
N ILE A 346 -11.25 -0.31 20.77
CA ILE A 346 -9.92 -0.93 20.87
C ILE A 346 -9.32 -0.70 22.26
N SER A 347 -8.67 -1.72 22.83
CA SER A 347 -7.94 -1.64 24.11
C SER A 347 -6.48 -1.99 23.86
N GLY A 348 -5.57 -1.04 24.09
CA GLY A 348 -4.20 -1.15 23.60
C GLY A 348 -4.19 -1.35 22.08
N SER A 349 -3.74 -2.51 21.63
CA SER A 349 -3.73 -2.94 20.23
C SER A 349 -4.71 -4.09 19.93
N GLN A 350 -5.67 -4.36 20.83
CA GLN A 350 -6.64 -5.45 20.75
C GLN A 350 -8.03 -4.93 20.39
N ALA A 351 -8.58 -5.39 19.26
CA ALA A 351 -9.94 -5.08 18.84
C ALA A 351 -10.96 -5.61 19.85
N GLN A 352 -11.87 -4.75 20.31
CA GLN A 352 -12.88 -5.09 21.32
C GLN A 352 -14.28 -5.22 20.70
N GLY A 353 -14.68 -4.30 19.82
CA GLY A 353 -16.01 -4.34 19.23
C GLY A 353 -16.37 -3.15 18.36
N VAL A 354 -17.61 -3.15 17.87
CA VAL A 354 -18.16 -2.06 17.04
C VAL A 354 -19.22 -1.28 17.82
N THR A 355 -19.18 0.04 17.71
CA THR A 355 -20.09 0.95 18.42
C THR A 355 -21.54 0.65 18.05
N SER A 356 -22.39 0.36 19.03
CA SER A 356 -23.83 0.15 18.80
C SER A 356 -24.61 1.45 19.04
N GLY A 357 -24.56 1.96 20.26
CA GLY A 357 -25.26 3.19 20.63
C GLY A 357 -25.06 3.50 22.12
N GLY A 358 -25.80 4.45 22.64
CA GLY A 358 -25.66 4.89 24.02
C GLY A 358 -26.61 6.01 24.41
N SER A 359 -26.32 6.62 25.55
CA SER A 359 -26.99 7.81 26.08
C SER A 359 -25.99 8.93 26.33
N GLY A 360 -26.48 10.16 26.50
CA GLY A 360 -25.64 11.32 26.72
C GLY A 360 -24.91 11.80 25.46
N ASP A 361 -23.79 12.51 25.64
CA ASP A 361 -22.99 13.05 24.55
C ASP A 361 -21.50 13.21 24.95
N CYS A 362 -20.66 13.69 24.03
CA CYS A 362 -19.24 13.90 24.31
C CYS A 362 -18.92 15.18 25.11
N ARG A 363 -19.93 15.93 25.56
CA ARG A 363 -19.76 17.12 26.42
C ARG A 363 -20.11 16.85 27.89
N SER A 364 -21.20 16.12 28.11
CA SER A 364 -21.78 15.80 29.41
C SER A 364 -21.49 14.37 29.87
N GLY A 365 -20.93 13.55 28.99
CA GLY A 365 -20.69 12.14 29.22
C GLY A 365 -21.96 11.31 29.04
N GLY A 366 -21.88 10.02 29.37
CA GLY A 366 -22.98 9.10 29.20
C GLY A 366 -22.52 7.65 29.26
N GLU A 367 -23.37 6.75 28.78
CA GLU A 367 -23.07 5.33 28.72
C GLU A 367 -23.20 4.84 27.29
N THR A 368 -22.25 4.04 26.84
CA THR A 368 -22.29 3.47 25.49
C THR A 368 -22.13 1.96 25.52
N PHE A 369 -22.58 1.35 24.43
CA PHE A 369 -22.55 -0.08 24.23
C PHE A 369 -21.84 -0.40 22.92
N PHE A 370 -21.03 -1.46 22.93
CA PHE A 370 -20.46 -2.02 21.71
C PHE A 370 -20.81 -3.50 21.58
N GLN A 371 -20.99 -3.94 20.33
CA GLN A 371 -21.10 -5.35 19.99
C GLN A 371 -19.69 -5.96 19.94
N PRO A 372 -19.39 -7.01 20.75
CA PRO A 372 -18.06 -7.62 20.76
C PRO A 372 -17.60 -8.14 19.40
N ILE A 373 -16.35 -7.86 19.03
CA ILE A 373 -15.80 -8.20 17.70
C ILE A 373 -15.70 -9.71 17.49
N ASN A 374 -15.30 -10.47 18.51
CA ASN A 374 -15.14 -11.92 18.42
C ASN A 374 -16.46 -12.62 18.06
N ALA A 375 -17.59 -12.16 18.60
CA ALA A 375 -18.90 -12.68 18.25
C ALA A 375 -19.27 -12.40 16.78
N LEU A 376 -18.92 -11.20 16.28
CA LEU A 376 -19.14 -10.80 14.89
C LEU A 376 -18.28 -11.63 13.93
N LEU A 377 -16.98 -11.78 14.23
CA LEU A 377 -16.02 -12.56 13.45
C LEU A 377 -16.47 -14.03 13.36
N GLN A 378 -16.85 -14.63 14.50
CA GLN A 378 -17.33 -16.01 14.55
C GLN A 378 -18.63 -16.19 13.77
N ASN A 379 -19.61 -15.29 13.94
CA ASN A 379 -20.91 -15.40 13.29
C ASN A 379 -20.82 -15.39 11.75
N TYR A 380 -19.90 -14.59 11.19
CA TYR A 380 -19.78 -14.43 9.75
C TYR A 380 -18.59 -15.19 9.12
N GLY A 381 -17.75 -15.83 9.93
CA GLY A 381 -16.53 -16.52 9.50
C GLY A 381 -15.51 -15.54 8.91
N LEU A 382 -15.18 -14.48 9.64
CA LEU A 382 -14.30 -13.39 9.21
C LEU A 382 -12.96 -13.44 9.95
N THR A 383 -11.91 -13.02 9.26
CA THR A 383 -10.55 -12.86 9.82
C THR A 383 -10.26 -11.38 10.02
N LEU A 384 -9.85 -10.98 11.21
CA LEU A 384 -9.41 -9.62 11.49
C LEU A 384 -8.06 -9.35 10.81
N LYS A 385 -7.91 -8.20 10.13
CA LYS A 385 -6.58 -7.82 9.65
C LYS A 385 -5.75 -7.26 10.80
N THR A 386 -4.58 -7.87 11.00
CA THR A 386 -3.63 -7.54 12.07
C THR A 386 -2.24 -7.30 11.52
N THR A 387 -1.38 -6.58 12.26
CA THR A 387 0.01 -6.33 11.86
C THR A 387 0.92 -7.55 12.03
N GLY A 388 0.44 -8.61 12.70
CA GLY A 388 1.20 -9.84 12.97
C GLY A 388 0.78 -11.04 12.12
N GLY A 389 -0.37 -10.97 11.44
CA GLY A 389 -0.80 -12.00 10.50
C GLY A 389 -0.13 -11.78 9.15
N GLY A 390 0.75 -12.70 8.74
CA GLY A 390 1.22 -12.78 7.37
C GLY A 390 0.03 -12.75 6.41
N ASP A 391 0.19 -12.07 5.27
CA ASP A 391 -0.77 -12.14 4.19
C ASP A 391 -1.10 -13.61 3.91
N ASP A 392 -2.38 -13.88 3.65
CA ASP A 392 -2.93 -15.19 3.28
C ASP A 392 -2.45 -15.63 1.88
N GLY A 393 -1.19 -15.36 1.53
CA GLY A 393 -0.49 -15.84 0.35
C GLY A 393 0.16 -17.18 0.70
N GLY A 394 -0.40 -18.25 0.16
CA GLY A 394 0.09 -19.61 0.37
C GLY A 394 1.59 -19.74 0.16
N GLY A 395 2.28 -20.11 1.23
CA GLY A 395 3.62 -20.68 1.24
C GLY A 395 3.54 -22.03 1.91
N ASP A 396 3.41 -23.07 1.09
CA ASP A 396 3.56 -24.47 1.47
C ASP A 396 5.05 -24.75 1.71
N ASP A 397 5.56 -24.33 2.88
CA ASP A 397 6.89 -24.71 3.36
C ASP A 397 6.75 -25.88 4.35
N GLY A 398 6.42 -27.06 3.81
CA GLY A 398 6.85 -28.43 4.15
C GLY A 398 7.24 -28.88 5.58
N GLY A 399 6.99 -28.12 6.65
CA GLY A 399 7.07 -28.59 8.02
C GLY A 399 5.69 -29.10 8.43
N GLU A 400 5.56 -30.38 8.77
CA GLU A 400 4.33 -30.93 9.36
C GLU A 400 3.92 -30.07 10.56
N GLU A 401 2.87 -29.24 10.41
CA GLU A 401 2.28 -28.57 11.56
C GLU A 401 1.88 -29.66 12.56
N PRO A 402 2.28 -29.54 13.84
CA PRO A 402 1.96 -30.53 14.84
C PRO A 402 0.42 -30.68 14.92
N GLY A 403 -0.11 -31.77 14.37
CA GLY A 403 -1.54 -31.95 14.17
C GLY A 403 -2.40 -31.73 15.43
N GLY A 404 -3.67 -31.38 15.23
CA GLY A 404 -4.59 -31.10 16.33
C GLY A 404 -5.88 -30.42 15.87
N THR A 405 -6.64 -29.91 16.83
CA THR A 405 -7.91 -29.20 16.60
C THR A 405 -7.79 -27.68 16.72
N TRP A 406 -6.59 -27.16 17.01
CA TRP A 406 -6.30 -25.75 16.92
C TRP A 406 -6.17 -25.30 15.46
N ALA A 407 -6.68 -24.12 15.11
CA ALA A 407 -6.54 -23.54 13.79
C ALA A 407 -6.47 -22.00 13.85
N ALA A 408 -5.52 -21.42 13.11
CA ALA A 408 -5.44 -19.98 12.89
C ALA A 408 -6.73 -19.43 12.24
N GLY A 409 -7.09 -18.18 12.55
CA GLY A 409 -8.34 -17.54 12.11
C GLY A 409 -9.57 -17.97 12.93
N THR A 410 -9.49 -19.02 13.73
CA THR A 410 -10.60 -19.45 14.60
C THR A 410 -10.74 -18.54 15.81
N VAL A 411 -11.98 -18.17 16.14
CA VAL A 411 -12.30 -17.46 17.38
C VAL A 411 -12.56 -18.47 18.49
N TYR A 412 -11.71 -18.47 19.51
CA TYR A 412 -11.86 -19.30 20.71
C TYR A 412 -12.42 -18.49 21.87
N GLN A 413 -13.31 -19.11 22.64
CA GLN A 413 -13.88 -18.58 23.88
C GLN A 413 -13.10 -19.12 25.10
N PRO A 414 -13.09 -18.38 26.23
CA PRO A 414 -12.55 -18.91 27.48
C PRO A 414 -13.19 -20.25 27.84
N GLY A 415 -12.37 -21.24 28.15
CA GLY A 415 -12.80 -22.61 28.46
C GLY A 415 -12.81 -23.57 27.26
N ASP A 416 -12.77 -23.08 26.02
CA ASP A 416 -12.61 -23.93 24.84
C ASP A 416 -11.35 -24.79 24.97
N THR A 417 -11.43 -26.03 24.51
CA THR A 417 -10.33 -26.98 24.59
C THR A 417 -9.91 -27.41 23.19
N VAL A 418 -8.62 -27.34 22.90
CA VAL A 418 -8.02 -27.72 21.62
C VAL A 418 -6.86 -28.68 21.83
N THR A 419 -6.50 -29.41 20.79
CA THR A 419 -5.25 -30.19 20.74
C THR A 419 -4.27 -29.50 19.81
N TYR A 420 -2.98 -29.51 20.17
CA TYR A 420 -1.87 -29.03 19.35
C TYR A 420 -0.58 -29.69 19.81
N GLY A 421 0.24 -30.20 18.89
CA GLY A 421 1.52 -30.83 19.26
C GLY A 421 1.41 -31.98 20.25
N GLY A 422 0.36 -32.79 20.14
CA GLY A 422 0.12 -33.95 21.01
C GLY A 422 -0.30 -33.61 22.45
N ALA A 423 -0.58 -32.35 22.76
CA ALA A 423 -1.09 -31.92 24.06
C ALA A 423 -2.45 -31.22 23.93
N THR A 424 -3.21 -31.27 25.03
CA THR A 424 -4.50 -30.58 25.16
C THR A 424 -4.29 -29.24 25.83
N TYR A 425 -4.95 -28.20 25.31
CA TYR A 425 -4.87 -26.83 25.83
C TYR A 425 -6.27 -26.26 26.02
N ARG A 426 -6.45 -25.49 27.10
CA ARG A 426 -7.64 -24.71 27.41
C ARG A 426 -7.39 -23.24 27.10
N CYS A 427 -8.30 -22.62 26.37
CA CYS A 427 -8.30 -21.19 26.11
C CYS A 427 -8.60 -20.41 27.41
N LEU A 428 -7.75 -19.45 27.75
CA LEU A 428 -7.87 -18.63 28.96
C LEU A 428 -8.61 -17.31 28.71
N GLN A 429 -8.43 -16.74 27.52
CA GLN A 429 -8.97 -15.42 27.14
C GLN A 429 -9.58 -15.51 25.76
N GLY A 430 -10.78 -14.94 25.55
CA GLY A 430 -11.42 -15.00 24.25
C GLY A 430 -10.65 -14.19 23.20
N HIS A 431 -10.29 -14.81 22.09
CA HIS A 431 -9.49 -14.19 21.03
C HIS A 431 -9.68 -14.89 19.69
N GLN A 432 -9.35 -14.21 18.59
CA GLN A 432 -9.10 -14.87 17.31
C GLN A 432 -7.64 -15.35 17.25
N ALA A 433 -7.46 -16.65 17.02
CA ALA A 433 -6.15 -17.27 16.85
C ALA A 433 -5.46 -16.74 15.58
N GLN A 434 -4.15 -16.61 15.63
CA GLN A 434 -3.31 -16.10 14.55
C GLN A 434 -2.09 -17.02 14.35
N PRO A 435 -1.47 -17.03 13.16
CA PRO A 435 -0.16 -17.64 13.00
C PRO A 435 0.85 -17.07 14.01
N GLY A 436 1.68 -17.93 14.61
CA GLY A 436 2.59 -17.58 15.71
C GLY A 436 1.95 -17.53 17.09
N TRP A 437 0.63 -17.73 17.20
CA TRP A 437 -0.12 -17.80 18.47
C TRP A 437 -0.56 -19.23 18.80
N GLU A 438 0.22 -20.21 18.36
CA GLU A 438 -0.05 -21.62 18.64
C GLU A 438 -0.06 -21.88 20.16
N PRO A 439 -0.85 -22.83 20.67
CA PRO A 439 -1.08 -22.98 22.11
C PRO A 439 0.18 -23.14 22.97
N SER A 440 1.23 -23.75 22.44
CA SER A 440 2.53 -23.88 23.12
C SER A 440 3.32 -22.58 23.24
N ASN A 441 3.07 -21.62 22.34
CA ASN A 441 3.88 -20.42 22.15
C ASN A 441 3.35 -19.23 22.97
N VAL A 442 2.05 -19.21 23.29
CA VAL A 442 1.38 -18.08 23.95
C VAL A 442 0.64 -18.50 25.23
N PRO A 443 1.36 -18.79 26.33
CA PRO A 443 0.78 -19.27 27.59
C PRO A 443 -0.15 -18.25 28.29
N ALA A 444 -0.12 -16.99 27.87
CA ALA A 444 -1.07 -15.98 28.32
C ALA A 444 -2.50 -16.23 27.80
N LEU A 445 -2.63 -16.95 26.67
CA LEU A 445 -3.91 -17.27 26.03
C LEU A 445 -4.30 -18.74 26.22
N TRP A 446 -3.33 -19.62 26.48
CA TRP A 446 -3.55 -21.06 26.58
C TRP A 446 -2.93 -21.67 27.83
N GLN A 447 -3.68 -22.58 28.45
CA GLN A 447 -3.21 -23.41 29.55
C GLN A 447 -3.19 -24.86 29.10
N ARG A 448 -2.03 -25.53 29.19
CA ARG A 448 -1.95 -26.98 28.98
C ARG A 448 -2.76 -27.71 30.07
N VAL A 449 -3.54 -28.71 29.66
CA VAL A 449 -4.42 -29.52 30.51
C VAL A 449 -3.84 -30.91 30.72
#